data_AF-A0A410SSK2-F1
#
_entry.id   AF-A0A410SSK2-F1
#
_cell.length_a   1.000
_cell.length_b   1.000
_cell.length_c   1.000
_cell.angle_alpha   90.00
_cell.angle_beta   90.00
_cell.angle_gamma   90.00
#
_symmetry.space_group_name_H-M   'P 1'
#
loop_
_entity.id
_entity.type
_entity.pdbx_description
1 polymer ?
#
loop_
_entity_poly.entity_id
_entity_poly.type
_entity_poly.pdbx_seq_one_letter_code
_entity_poly.pdbx_strand_id
1 'polypeptide(L)'
;LANTNYERTHSRTLLLARGLQLMLPLMAAWWLLANLMNMALPPTINLTGELLIITSMYNWSPLTIMLTGAGTLLTAAYSLHMFLMTQRGKFPRHIIKMNPTYTREHLLMTLHILPLLMLLTKPELVMGPLS
;
A
#
# COMPACT_ATOMS: atom_id res chain seq x y z
N LEU A 1 4.46 -7.38 -4.65
CA LEU A 1 5.13 -6.07 -4.82
C LEU A 1 6.60 -6.10 -4.39
N ALA A 2 6.94 -6.29 -3.11
CA ALA A 2 8.36 -6.37 -2.72
C ALA A 2 9.10 -7.55 -3.39
N ASN A 3 8.41 -8.69 -3.55
CA ASN A 3 8.99 -9.87 -4.20
C ASN A 3 9.35 -9.66 -5.68
N THR A 4 8.54 -8.92 -6.44
CA THR A 4 8.84 -8.66 -7.86
C THR A 4 10.07 -7.77 -8.03
N ASN A 5 10.34 -6.88 -7.07
CA ASN A 5 11.58 -6.12 -7.03
C ASN A 5 12.75 -7.00 -6.63
N TYR A 6 12.56 -7.87 -5.62
CA TYR A 6 13.59 -8.80 -5.17
C TYR A 6 14.03 -9.80 -6.26
N GLU A 7 13.11 -10.35 -7.04
CA GLU A 7 13.42 -11.24 -8.17
C GLU A 7 14.30 -10.57 -9.25
N ARG A 8 14.32 -9.23 -9.29
CA ARG A 8 15.10 -8.47 -10.29
C ARG A 8 16.41 -7.92 -9.74
N THR A 9 16.45 -7.49 -8.49
CA THR A 9 17.64 -6.89 -7.87
C THR A 9 18.44 -7.87 -7.02
N HIS A 10 17.86 -9.04 -6.72
CA HIS A 10 18.37 -10.03 -5.75
C HIS A 10 18.73 -9.45 -4.37
N SER A 11 18.23 -8.25 -4.06
CA SER A 11 18.48 -7.54 -2.82
C SER A 11 17.18 -6.96 -2.26
N ARG A 12 17.03 -7.03 -0.94
CA ARG A 12 15.89 -6.46 -0.21
C ARG A 12 16.08 -4.97 0.12
N THR A 13 17.24 -4.38 -0.19
CA THR A 13 17.49 -2.97 0.08
C THR A 13 16.67 -2.09 -0.86
N LEU A 14 15.63 -1.44 -0.33
CA LEU A 14 14.72 -0.53 -1.06
C LEU A 14 15.47 0.55 -1.84
N LEU A 15 16.60 1.03 -1.30
CA LEU A 15 17.39 2.12 -1.85
C LEU A 15 18.08 1.77 -3.18
N LEU A 16 18.31 0.47 -3.43
CA LEU A 16 18.85 -0.01 -4.71
C LEU A 16 17.77 -0.02 -5.81
N ALA A 17 16.50 -0.21 -5.46
CA ALA A 17 15.39 -0.30 -6.40
C ALA A 17 14.68 1.06 -6.58
N ARG A 18 15.44 2.11 -6.90
CA ARG A 18 14.97 3.50 -7.06
C ARG A 18 14.55 3.82 -8.50
N GLY A 19 13.50 4.62 -8.64
CA GLY A 19 13.09 5.22 -9.90
C GLY A 19 12.27 4.31 -10.83
N LEU A 20 11.78 3.16 -10.34
CA LEU A 20 11.16 2.11 -11.18
C LEU A 20 9.98 2.57 -12.05
N GLN A 21 9.37 3.73 -11.75
CA GLN A 21 8.25 4.28 -12.50
C GLN A 21 8.52 4.51 -13.98
N LEU A 22 9.73 4.96 -14.36
CA LEU A 22 10.01 5.23 -15.79
C LEU A 22 10.29 3.94 -16.58
N MET A 23 10.72 2.85 -15.94
CA MET A 23 10.95 1.57 -16.62
C MET A 23 9.71 0.68 -16.64
N LEU A 24 8.94 0.68 -15.55
CA LEU A 24 7.80 -0.21 -15.35
C LEU A 24 6.57 0.61 -14.92
N PRO A 25 5.99 1.43 -15.81
CA PRO A 25 4.91 2.35 -15.45
C PRO A 25 3.67 1.63 -14.94
N LEU A 26 3.33 0.47 -15.52
CA LEU A 26 2.18 -0.32 -15.08
C LEU A 26 2.40 -0.97 -13.70
N MET A 27 3.63 -1.39 -13.39
CA MET A 27 3.98 -1.87 -12.04
C MET A 27 3.97 -0.72 -11.02
N ALA A 28 4.38 0.48 -11.42
CA ALA A 28 4.28 1.65 -10.55
C ALA A 28 2.83 2.02 -10.22
N ALA A 29 1.89 1.83 -11.17
CA ALA A 29 0.46 1.98 -10.89
C ALA A 29 -0.03 0.95 -9.86
N TRP A 30 0.40 -0.31 -9.96
CA TRP A 30 0.10 -1.33 -8.95
C TRP A 30 0.67 -0.99 -7.57
N TRP A 31 1.90 -0.47 -7.52
CA TRP A 31 2.51 0.05 -6.30
C TRP A 31 1.74 1.23 -5.71
N LEU A 32 1.25 2.15 -6.55
CA LEU A 32 0.45 3.29 -6.11
C LEU A 32 -0.87 2.81 -5.51
N LEU A 33 -1.61 1.97 -6.22
CA LEU A 33 -2.90 1.43 -5.73
C LEU A 33 -2.75 0.70 -4.40
N ALA A 34 -1.73 -0.15 -4.26
CA ALA A 34 -1.49 -0.85 -3.00
C ALA A 34 -1.10 0.11 -1.85
N ASN A 35 -0.31 1.15 -2.13
CA ASN A 35 -0.01 2.16 -1.12
C ASN A 35 -1.24 2.98 -0.73
N LEU A 36 -2.10 3.36 -1.68
CA LEU A 36 -3.34 4.08 -1.39
C LEU A 36 -4.29 3.24 -0.53
N MET A 37 -4.38 1.93 -0.80
CA MET A 37 -5.15 0.99 0.03
C MET A 37 -4.55 0.86 1.44
N ASN A 38 -3.22 0.87 1.57
CA ASN A 38 -2.55 0.79 2.86
C ASN A 38 -2.67 2.09 3.68
N MET A 39 -2.66 3.25 3.01
CA MET A 39 -2.77 4.58 3.63
C MET A 39 -4.19 4.93 4.11
N ALA A 40 -5.11 3.95 4.10
CA ALA A 40 -6.49 4.14 4.56
C ALA A 40 -7.16 5.37 3.91
N LEU A 41 -6.99 5.57 2.59
CA LEU A 41 -7.65 6.67 1.90
C LEU A 41 -9.19 6.50 1.95
N PRO A 42 -10.02 7.56 2.00
CA PRO A 42 -11.47 7.41 1.93
C PRO A 42 -11.81 6.90 0.52
N PRO A 43 -12.53 5.78 0.29
CA PRO A 43 -13.47 5.02 1.12
C PRO A 43 -13.04 3.57 1.42
N THR A 44 -11.75 3.33 1.73
CA THR A 44 -11.18 1.98 1.89
C THR A 44 -11.61 1.26 3.18
N ILE A 45 -11.63 -0.08 3.13
CA ILE A 45 -11.96 -0.94 4.29
C ILE A 45 -11.01 -0.65 5.46
N ASN A 46 -9.73 -0.40 5.16
CA ASN A 46 -8.73 -0.11 6.18
C ASN A 46 -9.10 1.14 7.00
N LEU A 47 -9.59 2.20 6.32
CA LEU A 47 -10.13 3.38 7.00
C LEU A 47 -11.37 3.06 7.83
N THR A 48 -12.31 2.29 7.28
CA THR A 48 -13.54 1.95 8.04
C THR A 48 -13.21 1.18 9.32
N GLY A 49 -12.24 0.26 9.29
CA GLY A 49 -11.76 -0.45 10.48
C GLY A 49 -11.04 0.47 11.46
N GLU A 50 -10.12 1.32 10.98
CA GLU A 50 -9.42 2.29 11.84
C GLU A 50 -10.39 3.28 12.50
N LEU A 51 -11.40 3.78 11.77
CA LEU A 51 -12.43 4.66 12.32
C LEU A 51 -13.27 3.97 13.40
N LEU A 52 -13.67 2.71 13.20
CA LEU A 52 -14.38 1.92 14.22
C LEU A 52 -13.53 1.70 15.48
N ILE A 53 -12.22 1.50 15.33
CA ILE A 53 -11.30 1.38 16.47
C ILE A 53 -11.17 2.73 17.18
N ILE A 54 -11.04 3.83 16.44
CA ILE A 54 -10.93 5.18 17.01
C ILE A 54 -12.21 5.54 17.78
N THR A 55 -13.40 5.25 17.25
CA THR A 55 -14.66 5.56 17.93
C THR A 55 -14.88 4.72 19.18
N SER A 56 -14.56 3.41 19.13
CA SER A 56 -14.68 2.55 20.31
C SER A 56 -13.69 2.91 21.42
N MET A 57 -12.44 3.22 21.07
CA MET A 57 -11.43 3.67 22.04
C MET A 57 -11.75 5.05 22.61
N TYR A 58 -12.27 5.97 21.78
CA TYR A 58 -12.70 7.29 22.24
C TYR A 58 -13.84 7.19 23.27
N ASN A 59 -14.80 6.29 23.06
CA ASN A 59 -15.86 6.01 24.03
C ASN A 59 -15.33 5.45 25.35
N TRP A 60 -14.20 4.72 25.32
CA TRP A 60 -13.56 4.21 26.53
C TRP A 60 -12.78 5.29 27.28
N SER A 61 -11.98 6.09 26.58
CA SER A 61 -11.36 7.28 27.15
C SER A 61 -11.01 8.32 26.08
N PRO A 62 -11.26 9.62 26.29
CA PRO A 62 -10.99 10.63 25.27
C PRO A 62 -9.49 10.84 25.01
N LEU A 63 -8.61 10.45 25.93
CA LEU A 63 -7.16 10.62 25.79
C LEU A 63 -6.56 9.71 24.70
N THR A 64 -7.18 8.58 24.41
CA THR A 64 -6.65 7.63 23.42
C THR A 64 -6.68 8.16 21.99
N ILE A 65 -7.48 9.20 21.71
CA ILE A 65 -7.56 9.79 20.36
C ILE A 65 -6.21 10.37 19.89
N MET A 66 -5.42 10.92 20.81
CA MET A 66 -4.11 11.49 20.49
C MET A 66 -3.14 10.37 20.04
N LEU A 67 -3.19 9.22 20.71
CA LEU A 67 -2.33 8.08 20.42
C LEU A 67 -2.74 7.40 19.10
N THR A 68 -4.04 7.15 18.92
CA THR A 68 -4.54 6.53 17.68
C THR A 68 -4.36 7.45 16.48
N GLY A 69 -4.60 8.76 16.63
CA GLY A 69 -4.38 9.75 15.56
C GLY A 69 -2.90 9.90 15.17
N ALA A 70 -1.98 9.86 16.13
CA ALA A 70 -0.56 9.83 15.82
C ALA A 70 -0.15 8.52 15.12
N GLY A 71 -0.74 7.40 15.52
CA GLY A 71 -0.53 6.09 14.89
C GLY A 71 -0.92 6.08 13.42
N THR A 72 -2.13 6.52 13.08
CA THR A 72 -2.62 6.57 11.69
C THR A 72 -1.83 7.55 10.82
N LEU A 73 -1.38 8.67 11.39
CA LEU A 73 -0.51 9.61 10.68
C LEU A 73 0.85 8.98 10.36
N LEU A 74 1.43 8.22 11.31
CA LEU A 74 2.73 7.58 11.11
C LEU A 74 2.67 6.43 10.11
N THR A 75 1.60 5.63 10.11
CA THR A 75 1.37 4.58 9.11
C THR A 75 1.23 5.15 7.70
N ALA A 76 0.50 6.27 7.56
CA ALA A 76 0.37 6.98 6.30
C ALA A 76 1.73 7.54 5.84
N ALA A 77 2.46 8.24 6.71
CA ALA A 77 3.76 8.83 6.38
C ALA A 77 4.78 7.77 5.94
N TYR A 78 4.86 6.64 6.65
CA TYR A 78 5.76 5.53 6.30
C TYR A 78 5.41 4.91 4.94
N SER A 79 4.14 4.64 4.69
CA SER A 79 3.68 4.05 3.42
C SER A 79 3.99 4.97 2.25
N LEU A 80 3.73 6.27 2.39
CA LEU A 80 4.07 7.25 1.36
C LEU A 80 5.58 7.32 1.14
N HIS A 81 6.37 7.33 2.21
CA HIS A 81 7.82 7.35 2.12
C HIS A 81 8.36 6.10 1.39
N MET A 82 7.80 4.93 1.66
CA MET A 82 8.14 3.68 0.97
C MET A 82 7.85 3.76 -0.54
N PHE A 83 6.68 4.31 -0.92
CA PHE A 83 6.33 4.52 -2.33
C PHE A 83 7.31 5.49 -3.01
N LEU A 84 7.57 6.63 -2.39
CA LEU A 84 8.47 7.65 -2.93
C LEU A 84 9.90 7.12 -3.10
N MET A 85 10.41 6.37 -2.13
CA MET A 85 11.78 5.84 -2.18
C MET A 85 11.96 4.72 -3.22
N THR A 86 10.91 4.03 -3.64
CA THR A 86 10.98 2.95 -4.63
C THR A 86 10.64 3.42 -6.03
N GLN A 87 9.53 4.15 -6.19
CA GLN A 87 9.00 4.50 -7.50
C GLN A 87 9.57 5.82 -8.03
N ARG A 88 9.84 6.79 -7.15
CA ARG A 88 10.39 8.10 -7.54
C ARG A 88 11.90 8.18 -7.28
N GLY A 89 12.54 9.09 -8.01
CA GLY A 89 13.96 9.40 -7.87
C GLY A 89 14.78 9.09 -9.12
N LYS A 90 16.07 9.45 -9.06
CA LYS A 90 17.03 9.18 -10.13
C LYS A 90 17.44 7.71 -10.10
N PHE A 91 17.48 7.10 -11.27
CA PHE A 91 17.92 5.72 -11.43
C PHE A 91 19.38 5.54 -10.99
N PRO A 92 19.67 4.44 -10.28
CA PRO A 92 21.05 4.03 -10.10
C PRO A 92 21.58 3.46 -11.43
N ARG A 93 22.76 3.93 -11.85
CA ARG A 93 23.39 3.58 -13.13
C ARG A 93 23.74 2.09 -13.29
N HIS A 94 23.61 1.27 -12.26
CA HIS A 94 23.89 -0.17 -12.34
C HIS A 94 22.67 -1.00 -12.79
N ILE A 95 21.46 -0.43 -12.86
CA ILE A 95 20.21 -1.13 -13.24
C ILE A 95 19.74 -0.68 -14.64
N ILE A 96 20.63 -0.75 -15.63
CA ILE A 96 20.33 -0.26 -16.99
C ILE A 96 19.50 -1.27 -17.80
N LYS A 97 19.53 -2.56 -17.44
CA LYS A 97 18.76 -3.61 -18.11
C LYS A 97 17.91 -4.37 -17.10
N MET A 98 16.69 -3.90 -16.88
CA MET A 98 15.68 -4.62 -16.12
C MET A 98 14.67 -5.24 -17.10
N ASN A 99 14.36 -6.52 -16.93
CA ASN A 99 13.35 -7.17 -17.76
C ASN A 99 11.98 -6.51 -17.55
N PRO A 100 11.16 -6.40 -18.61
CA PRO A 100 9.79 -5.93 -18.49
C PRO A 100 9.01 -6.82 -17.53
N THR A 101 7.85 -6.31 -17.10
CA THR A 101 6.98 -7.05 -16.19
C THR A 101 6.25 -8.17 -16.90
N TYR A 102 6.19 -9.33 -16.24
CA TYR A 102 5.57 -10.52 -16.82
C TYR A 102 4.07 -10.50 -16.56
N THR A 103 3.31 -11.14 -17.46
CA THR A 103 1.85 -11.30 -17.34
C THR A 103 1.45 -11.97 -16.02
N ARG A 104 2.24 -12.94 -15.53
CA ARG A 104 2.06 -13.59 -14.22
C ARG A 104 2.04 -12.57 -13.07
N GLU A 105 2.94 -11.61 -13.09
CA GLU A 105 3.04 -10.60 -12.03
C GLU A 105 1.81 -9.69 -12.05
N HIS A 106 1.32 -9.34 -13.24
CA HIS A 106 0.12 -8.54 -13.41
C HIS A 106 -1.12 -9.28 -12.93
N LEU A 107 -1.26 -10.56 -13.30
CA LEU A 107 -2.35 -11.42 -12.83
C LEU A 107 -2.34 -11.54 -11.29
N LEU A 108 -1.16 -11.72 -10.69
CA LEU A 108 -1.03 -11.77 -9.23
C LEU A 108 -1.48 -10.45 -8.60
N MET A 109 -1.06 -9.31 -9.14
CA MET A 109 -1.48 -8.00 -8.63
C MET A 109 -2.99 -7.77 -8.78
N THR A 110 -3.56 -8.14 -9.93
CA THR A 110 -5.00 -8.04 -10.17
C THR A 110 -5.79 -8.89 -9.19
N LEU A 111 -5.35 -10.13 -8.92
CA LEU A 111 -6.02 -11.03 -7.99
C LEU A 111 -5.99 -10.54 -6.54
N HIS A 112 -5.03 -9.70 -6.16
CA HIS A 112 -5.01 -9.08 -4.83
C HIS A 112 -5.89 -7.84 -4.77
N ILE A 113 -5.81 -6.97 -5.78
CA ILE A 113 -6.48 -5.66 -5.75
C ILE A 113 -7.96 -5.77 -6.11
N LEU A 114 -8.34 -6.71 -6.98
CA LEU A 114 -9.72 -6.86 -7.42
C LEU A 114 -10.67 -7.26 -6.27
N PRO A 115 -10.34 -8.24 -5.40
CA PRO A 115 -11.17 -8.53 -4.21
C PRO A 115 -11.24 -7.34 -3.26
N LEU A 116 -10.13 -6.63 -3.04
CA LEU A 116 -10.11 -5.44 -2.18
C LEU A 116 -11.03 -4.33 -2.72
N LEU A 117 -11.03 -4.11 -4.04
CA LEU A 117 -11.94 -3.17 -4.70
C LEU A 117 -13.40 -3.65 -4.65
N MET A 118 -13.66 -4.95 -4.78
CA MET A 118 -15.02 -5.49 -4.64
C MET A 118 -15.56 -5.28 -3.23
N LEU A 119 -14.75 -5.54 -2.21
CA LEU A 119 -15.13 -5.32 -0.81
C LEU A 119 -15.41 -3.84 -0.49
N LEU A 120 -14.79 -2.89 -1.21
CA LEU A 120 -15.10 -1.46 -1.14
C LEU A 120 -16.58 -1.18 -1.43
N THR A 121 -17.17 -1.93 -2.37
CA THR A 121 -18.57 -1.70 -2.81
C THR A 121 -19.59 -2.24 -1.81
N LYS A 122 -19.20 -3.23 -1.00
CA LYS A 122 -20.05 -3.87 0.01
C LYS A 122 -19.26 -4.15 1.29
N PRO A 123 -18.94 -3.11 2.08
CA PRO A 123 -18.19 -3.27 3.33
C PRO A 123 -18.94 -4.12 4.37
N GLU A 124 -20.26 -4.20 4.26
CA GLU A 124 -21.16 -5.02 5.08
C GLU A 124 -20.76 -6.52 5.12
N LEU A 125 -20.06 -7.03 4.10
CA LEU A 125 -19.66 -8.45 4.05
C LEU A 125 -18.55 -8.79 5.04
N VAL A 126 -17.76 -7.80 5.47
CA VAL A 126 -16.60 -7.99 6.37
C VAL A 126 -16.88 -7.42 7.76
N MET A 127 -17.78 -6.46 7.82
CA MET A 127 -18.39 -5.98 9.04
C MET A 127 -19.11 -7.17 9.71
N GLY A 128 -18.58 -7.60 10.87
CA GLY A 128 -19.05 -8.79 11.57
C GLY A 128 -20.54 -8.70 11.96
N PRO A 129 -21.11 -9.76 12.54
CA PRO A 129 -22.56 -9.87 12.77
C PRO A 129 -23.15 -8.84 13.77
N LEU A 130 -22.35 -7.91 14.30
CA LEU A 130 -22.71 -6.98 15.39
C LEU A 130 -22.54 -5.50 15.01
N SER A 131 -22.28 -5.18 13.74
CA SER A 131 -22.21 -3.79 13.23
C SER A 131 -23.47 -3.38 12.48
#